data_AF-A0A067DHK2-F1
#
_entry.id   AF-A0A067DHK2-F1
#
_cell.length_a   1.000
_cell.length_b   1.000
_cell.length_c   1.000
_cell.angle_alpha   90.00
_cell.angle_beta   90.00
_cell.angle_gamma   90.00
#
_symmetry.space_group_name_H-M   'P 1'
#
loop_
_entity.id
_entity.type
_entity.pdbx_description
1 polymer ?
#
loop_
_entity_poly.entity_id
_entity_poly.type
_entity_poly.pdbx_seq_one_letter_code
_entity_poly.pdbx_strand_id
1 'polypeptide(L)'
;MCFGGMHRKINLKEFDALFKKLKFEEMDDMDALKIVLFYFADRVLNARKNHCQINFNWLNKFDDIEYFRNHPWGLVSWEMVYESLDNALFEKDEKFKTTRLKNPDHNIEKYNLYGFTFGVQAWIYEAIGGLLSTWVVKTKKKIPRIVQWKPMASSRMNFAKVYSFFTDESRLGDVLQTIESNSKESSRKYWLTVKDYMPRILDWVHKVGIL
;
A
#
# COMPACT_ATOMS: atom_id res chain seq x y z
N MET A 1 -0.06 29.89 -0.30
CA MET A 1 -0.92 28.81 -0.84
C MET A 1 -0.28 28.30 -2.13
N CYS A 2 0.44 27.18 -2.07
CA CYS A 2 1.34 26.68 -3.14
C CYS A 2 0.68 26.39 -4.49
N PHE A 3 -0.65 26.39 -4.56
CA PHE A 3 -1.42 26.25 -5.80
C PHE A 3 -2.45 27.36 -5.82
N GLY A 4 -2.02 28.59 -6.15
CA GLY A 4 -2.87 29.78 -6.07
C GLY A 4 -4.20 29.60 -6.79
N GLY A 5 -5.30 29.52 -6.02
CA GLY A 5 -6.70 29.77 -6.37
C GLY A 5 -7.35 29.03 -7.55
N MET A 6 -6.58 28.43 -8.46
CA MET A 6 -7.07 27.72 -9.63
C MET A 6 -6.97 26.23 -9.37
N HIS A 7 -8.11 25.60 -9.11
CA HIS A 7 -8.27 24.15 -9.23
C HIS A 7 -8.16 23.75 -10.71
N ARG A 8 -6.95 23.81 -11.26
CA ARG A 8 -6.65 23.24 -12.57
C ARG A 8 -6.88 21.74 -12.46
N LYS A 9 -7.76 21.19 -13.29
CA LYS A 9 -7.97 19.74 -13.42
C LYS A 9 -6.67 19.11 -13.94
N ILE A 10 -5.76 18.77 -13.03
CA ILE A 10 -4.54 18.03 -13.33
C ILE A 10 -4.72 16.57 -12.96
N ASN A 11 -4.21 15.69 -13.82
CA ASN A 11 -4.18 14.26 -13.55
C ASN A 11 -2.94 13.87 -12.72
N LEU A 12 -2.94 12.65 -12.19
CA LEU A 12 -1.85 12.17 -11.35
C LEU A 12 -0.49 12.07 -12.07
N LYS A 13 -0.48 11.81 -13.38
CA LYS A 13 0.78 11.81 -14.15
C LYS A 13 1.40 13.20 -14.23
N GLU A 14 0.57 14.21 -14.47
CA GLU A 14 1.00 15.62 -14.48
C GLU A 14 1.52 16.03 -13.11
N PHE A 15 0.86 15.60 -12.05
CA PHE A 15 1.32 15.86 -10.69
C PHE A 15 2.62 15.16 -10.33
N ASP A 16 2.81 13.89 -10.73
CA ASP A 16 4.11 13.22 -10.57
C ASP A 16 5.23 14.01 -11.24
N ALA A 17 4.95 14.61 -12.41
CA ALA A 17 5.93 15.45 -13.11
C ALA A 17 6.15 16.80 -12.41
N LEU A 18 5.11 17.40 -11.84
CA LEU A 18 5.22 18.65 -11.06
C LEU A 18 5.97 18.42 -9.75
N PHE A 19 5.61 17.39 -8.98
CA PHE A 19 6.24 17.03 -7.71
C PHE A 19 7.76 16.85 -7.87
N LYS A 20 8.20 16.18 -8.94
CA LYS A 20 9.63 15.99 -9.25
C LYS A 20 10.38 17.27 -9.61
N LYS A 21 9.67 18.32 -10.02
CA LYS A 21 10.24 19.63 -10.37
C LYS A 21 10.20 20.61 -9.20
N LEU A 22 9.50 20.28 -8.11
CA LEU A 22 9.45 21.15 -6.93
C LEU A 22 10.83 21.24 -6.30
N LYS A 23 11.20 22.47 -5.94
CA LYS A 23 12.40 22.75 -5.18
C LYS A 23 12.05 22.86 -3.71
N PHE A 24 12.02 21.71 -3.02
CA PHE A 24 11.62 21.65 -1.62
C PHE A 24 12.50 22.51 -0.69
N GLU A 25 13.77 22.70 -1.05
CA GLU A 25 14.72 23.53 -0.30
C GLU A 25 14.39 25.04 -0.33
N GLU A 26 13.64 25.49 -1.33
CA GLU A 26 13.22 26.89 -1.49
C GLU A 26 11.80 27.13 -0.92
N MET A 27 11.18 26.09 -0.34
CA MET A 27 9.80 26.12 0.15
C MET A 27 9.77 26.22 1.67
N ASP A 28 8.71 26.84 2.21
CA ASP A 28 8.42 26.77 3.64
C ASP A 28 8.24 25.31 4.09
N ASP A 29 8.80 24.96 5.25
CA ASP A 29 8.83 23.59 5.78
C ASP A 29 7.43 22.99 5.92
N MET A 30 6.43 23.80 6.30
CA MET A 30 5.06 23.32 6.45
C MET A 30 4.42 23.04 5.10
N ASP A 31 4.65 23.91 4.12
CA ASP A 31 4.17 23.71 2.76
C ASP A 31 4.83 22.49 2.10
N ALA A 32 6.14 22.30 2.30
CA ALA A 32 6.88 21.13 1.85
C ALA A 32 6.31 19.84 2.47
N LEU A 33 6.09 19.84 3.78
CA LEU A 33 5.51 18.71 4.51
C LEU A 33 4.11 18.36 3.99
N LYS A 34 3.23 19.35 3.79
CA LYS A 34 1.88 19.15 3.26
C LYS A 34 1.89 18.49 1.89
N ILE A 35 2.73 18.97 0.98
CA ILE A 35 2.85 18.43 -0.37
C ILE A 35 3.37 16.98 -0.32
N VAL A 36 4.36 16.69 0.54
CA VAL A 36 4.89 15.34 0.70
C VAL A 36 3.86 14.38 1.30
N LEU A 37 3.12 14.80 2.34
CA LEU A 37 2.07 13.97 2.95
C LEU A 37 0.94 13.71 1.97
N PHE A 38 0.50 14.72 1.22
CA PHE A 38 -0.52 14.56 0.19
C PHE A 38 -0.05 13.61 -0.92
N TYR A 39 1.18 13.78 -1.39
CA TYR A 39 1.79 12.91 -2.39
C TYR A 39 1.84 11.45 -1.89
N PHE A 40 2.28 11.25 -0.65
CA PHE A 40 2.35 9.94 -0.03
C PHE A 40 0.95 9.29 0.08
N ALA A 41 -0.04 10.02 0.57
CA ALA A 41 -1.42 9.54 0.67
C ALA A 41 -1.99 9.13 -0.69
N ASP A 42 -1.90 9.99 -1.70
CA ASP A 42 -2.55 9.73 -2.99
C ASP A 42 -1.79 8.69 -3.82
N ARG A 43 -0.46 8.76 -3.85
CA ARG A 43 0.37 7.93 -4.73
C ARG A 43 0.83 6.63 -4.09
N VAL A 44 1.09 6.62 -2.79
CA VAL A 44 1.59 5.43 -2.09
C VAL A 44 0.44 4.67 -1.43
N LEU A 45 -0.36 5.36 -0.61
CA LEU A 45 -1.43 4.71 0.15
C LEU A 45 -2.64 4.37 -0.73
N ASN A 46 -3.03 5.28 -1.63
CA ASN A 46 -4.20 5.11 -2.49
C ASN A 46 -3.86 4.63 -3.91
N ALA A 47 -2.56 4.62 -4.27
CA ALA A 47 -1.97 4.21 -5.56
C ALA A 47 -2.97 4.11 -6.73
N ARG A 48 -3.49 5.26 -7.19
CA ARG A 48 -4.57 5.34 -8.19
C ARG A 48 -4.07 5.37 -9.64
N LYS A 49 -4.99 5.18 -10.60
CA LYS A 49 -4.70 5.24 -12.05
C LYS A 49 -4.15 6.61 -12.45
N ASN A 50 -3.15 6.65 -13.31
CA ASN A 50 -2.48 7.89 -13.73
C ASN A 50 -3.39 8.96 -14.37
N HIS A 51 -4.52 8.57 -14.96
CA HIS A 51 -5.51 9.49 -15.54
C HIS A 51 -6.55 9.99 -14.53
N CYS A 52 -6.57 9.46 -13.30
CA CYS A 52 -7.42 10.00 -12.25
C CYS A 52 -7.05 11.45 -11.96
N GLN A 53 -8.08 12.25 -11.70
CA GLN A 53 -7.90 13.64 -11.30
C GLN A 53 -7.43 13.70 -9.85
N ILE A 54 -6.60 14.69 -9.56
CA ILE A 54 -6.26 15.02 -8.20
C ILE A 54 -7.47 15.56 -7.47
N ASN A 55 -7.66 15.07 -6.24
CA ASN A 55 -8.64 15.64 -5.35
C ASN A 55 -7.99 16.78 -4.56
N PHE A 56 -8.02 18.01 -5.09
CA PHE A 56 -7.47 19.16 -4.38
C PHE A 56 -8.22 19.49 -3.08
N ASN A 57 -9.48 19.06 -2.94
CA ASN A 57 -10.22 19.23 -1.69
C ASN A 57 -9.57 18.44 -0.55
N TRP A 58 -8.82 17.39 -0.86
CA TRP A 58 -8.00 16.70 0.13
C TRP A 58 -6.81 17.54 0.55
N LEU A 59 -6.13 18.24 -0.37
CA LEU A 59 -4.95 19.04 -0.05
C LEU A 59 -5.24 20.06 1.07
N ASN A 60 -6.40 20.71 1.04
CA ASN A 60 -6.83 21.66 2.10
C ASN A 60 -7.00 20.98 3.47
N LYS A 61 -7.26 19.67 3.51
CA LYS A 61 -7.35 18.92 4.78
C LYS A 61 -5.98 18.63 5.39
N PHE A 62 -4.91 18.65 4.60
CA PHE A 62 -3.54 18.49 5.10
C PHE A 62 -3.00 19.77 5.75
N ASP A 63 -3.75 20.89 5.69
CA ASP A 63 -3.43 22.06 6.51
C ASP A 63 -3.50 21.75 8.01
N ASP A 64 -4.35 20.79 8.40
CA ASP A 64 -4.41 20.23 9.73
C ASP A 64 -3.65 18.88 9.77
N ILE A 65 -2.45 18.90 10.36
CA ILE A 65 -1.65 17.67 10.50
C ILE A 65 -2.35 16.62 11.37
N GLU A 66 -3.20 17.03 12.31
CA GLU A 66 -3.97 16.10 13.14
C GLU A 66 -5.06 15.40 12.32
N TYR A 67 -5.62 16.06 11.29
CA TYR A 67 -6.49 15.37 10.33
C TYR A 67 -5.74 14.21 9.66
N PHE A 68 -4.53 14.45 9.18
CA PHE A 68 -3.73 13.40 8.55
C PHE A 68 -3.44 12.25 9.52
N ARG A 69 -3.05 12.55 10.76
CA ARG A 69 -2.69 11.54 11.77
C ARG A 69 -3.87 10.68 12.20
N ASN A 70 -5.05 11.29 12.35
CA ASN A 70 -6.26 10.61 12.80
C ASN A 70 -7.04 9.94 11.65
N HIS A 71 -6.62 10.16 10.40
CA HIS A 71 -7.25 9.52 9.25
C HIS A 71 -6.90 8.02 9.22
N PRO A 72 -7.87 7.12 9.00
CA PRO A 72 -7.65 5.68 9.03
C PRO A 72 -7.01 5.18 7.73
N TRP A 73 -5.80 5.66 7.42
CA TRP A 73 -5.07 5.36 6.18
C TRP A 73 -4.96 3.87 5.88
N GLY A 74 -4.73 3.04 6.90
CA GLY A 74 -4.66 1.59 6.74
C GLY A 74 -5.97 1.00 6.22
N LEU A 75 -7.11 1.44 6.76
CA LEU A 75 -8.43 0.98 6.32
C LEU A 75 -8.73 1.46 4.90
N VAL A 76 -8.51 2.75 4.62
CA VAL A 76 -8.74 3.32 3.28
C VAL A 76 -7.88 2.61 2.23
N SER A 77 -6.59 2.40 2.52
CA SER A 77 -5.72 1.63 1.64
C SER A 77 -6.18 0.18 1.44
N TRP A 78 -6.67 -0.46 2.51
CA TRP A 78 -7.19 -1.83 2.44
C TRP A 78 -8.45 -1.93 1.57
N GLU A 79 -9.41 -1.03 1.77
CA GLU A 79 -10.63 -0.96 0.96
C GLU A 79 -10.30 -0.83 -0.53
N MET A 80 -9.33 0.03 -0.89
CA MET A 80 -8.88 0.17 -2.27
C MET A 80 -8.21 -1.10 -2.83
N VAL A 81 -7.41 -1.80 -2.02
CA VAL A 81 -6.82 -3.09 -2.41
C VAL A 81 -7.93 -4.10 -2.64
N TYR A 82 -8.87 -4.22 -1.70
CA TYR A 82 -10.00 -5.15 -1.75
C TYR A 82 -10.87 -4.91 -3.00
N GLU A 83 -11.32 -3.67 -3.23
CA GLU A 83 -12.11 -3.33 -4.41
C GLU A 83 -11.35 -3.61 -5.71
N SER A 84 -10.04 -3.37 -5.74
CA SER A 84 -9.24 -3.65 -6.94
C SER A 84 -9.11 -5.16 -7.21
N LEU A 85 -9.04 -5.97 -6.15
CA LEU A 85 -9.02 -7.44 -6.23
C LEU A 85 -10.39 -7.98 -6.65
N ASP A 86 -11.46 -7.48 -6.06
CA ASP A 86 -12.83 -7.90 -6.37
C ASP A 86 -13.17 -7.63 -7.85
N ASN A 87 -12.90 -6.42 -8.32
CA ASN A 87 -13.02 -6.06 -9.74
C ASN A 87 -12.11 -6.91 -10.64
N ALA A 88 -10.90 -7.25 -10.16
CA ALA A 88 -9.97 -8.09 -10.91
C ALA A 88 -10.42 -9.57 -10.98
N LEU A 89 -11.20 -10.05 -10.02
CA LEU A 89 -11.69 -11.43 -9.99
C LEU A 89 -13.01 -11.56 -10.76
N PHE A 90 -13.99 -10.71 -10.49
CA PHE A 90 -15.32 -10.85 -11.09
C PHE A 90 -15.42 -10.29 -12.51
N GLU A 91 -15.10 -9.02 -12.71
CA GLU A 91 -15.30 -8.37 -14.02
C GLU A 91 -14.35 -8.93 -15.09
N LYS A 92 -13.15 -9.33 -14.68
CA LYS A 92 -12.12 -9.80 -15.61
C LYS A 92 -12.23 -11.27 -15.96
N ASP A 93 -12.78 -12.11 -15.09
CA ASP A 93 -13.03 -13.50 -15.43
C ASP A 93 -14.05 -13.60 -16.58
N GLU A 94 -15.16 -12.87 -16.47
CA GLU A 94 -16.16 -12.78 -17.53
C GLU A 94 -15.60 -12.18 -18.82
N LYS A 95 -14.77 -11.13 -18.69
CA LYS A 95 -14.07 -10.56 -19.84
C LYS A 95 -13.10 -11.58 -20.48
N PHE A 96 -12.37 -12.34 -19.67
CA PHE A 96 -11.43 -13.35 -20.14
C PHE A 96 -12.16 -14.46 -20.89
N LYS A 97 -13.22 -15.03 -20.32
CA LYS A 97 -14.10 -16.02 -20.97
C LYS A 97 -14.61 -15.48 -22.31
N THR A 98 -15.16 -14.28 -22.32
CA THR A 98 -15.71 -13.64 -23.53
C THR A 98 -14.63 -13.39 -24.59
N THR A 99 -13.44 -12.97 -24.18
CA THR A 99 -12.33 -12.68 -25.10
C THR A 99 -11.76 -13.98 -25.68
N ARG A 100 -11.64 -15.04 -24.87
CA ARG A 100 -11.16 -16.35 -25.31
C ARG A 100 -12.12 -17.04 -26.28
N LEU A 101 -13.44 -16.82 -26.13
CA LEU A 101 -14.43 -17.26 -27.12
C LEU A 101 -14.19 -16.63 -28.50
N LYS A 102 -13.73 -15.37 -28.55
CA LYS A 102 -13.43 -14.66 -29.80
C LYS A 102 -12.03 -14.94 -30.33
N ASN A 103 -11.08 -15.19 -29.43
CA ASN A 103 -9.69 -15.47 -29.73
C ASN A 103 -9.19 -16.64 -28.86
N PRO A 104 -9.21 -17.87 -29.37
CA PRO A 104 -8.79 -19.06 -28.62
C PRO A 104 -7.35 -19.00 -28.09
N ASP A 105 -6.47 -18.20 -28.72
CA ASP A 105 -5.07 -18.02 -28.30
C ASP A 105 -4.91 -17.03 -27.12
N HIS A 106 -5.99 -16.34 -26.72
CA HIS A 106 -5.98 -15.45 -25.56
C HIS A 106 -5.93 -16.25 -24.26
N ASN A 107 -4.71 -16.44 -23.74
CA ASN A 107 -4.46 -17.27 -22.56
C ASN A 107 -4.07 -16.46 -21.30
N ILE A 108 -3.91 -15.14 -21.40
CA ILE A 108 -3.47 -14.28 -20.29
C ILE A 108 -4.30 -13.00 -20.21
N GLU A 109 -4.97 -12.78 -19.09
CA GLU A 109 -5.59 -11.49 -18.75
C GLU A 109 -4.68 -10.71 -17.78
N LYS A 110 -4.49 -9.41 -18.03
CA LYS A 110 -3.68 -8.54 -17.16
C LYS A 110 -4.61 -7.67 -16.32
N TYR A 111 -4.35 -7.53 -15.04
CA TYR A 111 -5.07 -6.61 -14.15
C TYR A 111 -4.10 -5.70 -13.40
N ASN A 112 -4.64 -4.59 -12.92
CA ASN A 112 -3.92 -3.65 -12.07
C ASN A 112 -4.55 -3.72 -10.69
N LEU A 113 -3.72 -3.70 -9.65
CA LEU A 113 -4.15 -3.55 -8.27
C LEU A 113 -3.89 -2.12 -7.82
N TYR A 114 -4.74 -1.61 -6.93
CA TYR A 114 -4.68 -0.25 -6.40
C TYR A 114 -4.51 -0.28 -4.88
N GLY A 115 -4.27 0.89 -4.29
CA GLY A 115 -3.95 1.00 -2.85
C GLY A 115 -2.55 0.50 -2.50
N PHE A 116 -2.30 0.30 -1.19
CA PHE A 116 -0.97 -0.04 -0.67
C PHE A 116 -0.66 -1.55 -0.72
N THR A 117 -0.60 -2.10 -1.95
CA THR A 117 -0.39 -3.54 -2.21
C THR A 117 0.89 -4.10 -1.63
N PHE A 118 1.96 -3.30 -1.61
CA PHE A 118 3.24 -3.69 -1.01
C PHE A 118 3.12 -4.04 0.48
N GLY A 119 2.22 -3.37 1.21
CA GLY A 119 1.99 -3.63 2.64
C GLY A 119 1.36 -5.00 2.84
N VAL A 120 0.30 -5.27 2.08
CA VAL A 120 -0.40 -6.57 2.07
C VAL A 120 0.55 -7.68 1.64
N GLN A 121 1.37 -7.44 0.60
CA GLN A 121 2.33 -8.40 0.10
C GLN A 121 3.37 -8.78 1.17
N ALA A 122 3.98 -7.79 1.82
CA ALA A 122 4.97 -8.04 2.87
C ALA A 122 4.33 -8.74 4.08
N TRP A 123 3.09 -8.37 4.45
CA TRP A 123 2.34 -9.03 5.50
C TRP A 123 2.08 -10.51 5.17
N ILE A 124 1.52 -10.84 4.00
CA ILE A 124 1.25 -12.23 3.61
C ILE A 124 2.53 -13.09 3.68
N TYR A 125 3.65 -12.58 3.16
CA TYR A 125 4.89 -13.36 3.10
C TYR A 125 5.54 -13.60 4.45
N GLU A 126 5.31 -12.73 5.42
CA GLU A 126 5.93 -12.83 6.74
C GLU A 126 5.00 -13.37 7.81
N ALA A 127 3.71 -13.04 7.72
CA ALA A 127 2.70 -13.49 8.66
C ALA A 127 2.35 -14.96 8.42
N ILE A 128 2.29 -15.42 7.17
CA ILE A 128 1.87 -16.79 6.86
C ILE A 128 3.09 -17.69 6.64
N GLY A 129 3.36 -18.55 7.62
CA GLY A 129 4.44 -19.54 7.57
C GLY A 129 4.39 -20.44 6.33
N GLY A 130 5.56 -20.83 5.81
CA GLY A 130 5.69 -21.79 4.71
C GLY A 130 5.51 -21.25 3.28
N LEU A 131 5.08 -19.99 3.09
CA LEU A 131 5.09 -19.34 1.75
C LEU A 131 6.51 -19.11 1.22
N LEU A 132 7.44 -18.87 2.15
CA LEU A 132 8.80 -18.37 1.94
C LEU A 132 9.76 -19.35 1.27
N SER A 133 9.47 -20.64 1.27
CA SER A 133 10.37 -21.64 0.67
C SER A 133 9.99 -22.00 -0.77
N THR A 134 8.76 -21.71 -1.18
CA THR A 134 8.18 -22.31 -2.40
C THR A 134 8.03 -21.30 -3.55
N TRP A 135 7.68 -20.04 -3.26
CA TRP A 135 7.32 -19.06 -4.31
C TRP A 135 8.05 -17.72 -4.22
N VAL A 136 8.57 -17.36 -3.05
CA VAL A 136 9.09 -16.02 -2.78
C VAL A 136 10.38 -16.14 -2.00
N VAL A 137 11.37 -15.29 -2.32
CA VAL A 137 12.64 -15.26 -1.60
C VAL A 137 12.85 -13.91 -0.94
N LYS A 138 13.23 -13.90 0.34
CA LYS A 138 13.72 -12.70 1.03
C LYS A 138 15.12 -12.35 0.53
N THR A 139 15.26 -11.26 -0.20
CA THR A 139 16.57 -10.73 -0.57
C THR A 139 17.26 -10.14 0.65
N LYS A 140 18.47 -10.60 0.95
CA LYS A 140 19.28 -9.98 2.00
C LYS A 140 19.75 -8.60 1.52
N LYS A 141 19.71 -7.60 2.40
CA LYS A 141 20.39 -6.27 2.31
C LYS A 141 19.62 -5.06 1.73
N LYS A 142 18.31 -5.13 1.42
CA LYS A 142 17.54 -3.92 1.02
C LYS A 142 16.72 -3.36 2.18
N ILE A 143 16.67 -2.04 2.34
CA ILE A 143 15.76 -1.36 3.27
C ILE A 143 15.03 -0.30 2.43
N PRO A 144 13.70 -0.12 2.60
CA PRO A 144 12.82 -0.68 3.64
C PRO A 144 12.45 -2.18 3.48
N ARG A 145 11.94 -2.80 4.55
CA ARG A 145 11.56 -4.23 4.63
C ARG A 145 10.63 -4.68 3.50
N ILE A 146 9.71 -3.80 3.14
CA ILE A 146 8.64 -4.03 2.16
C ILE A 146 9.16 -4.32 0.74
N VAL A 147 10.39 -3.89 0.41
CA VAL A 147 11.03 -4.14 -0.91
C VAL A 147 12.05 -5.28 -0.88
N GLN A 148 12.12 -6.03 0.22
CA GLN A 148 13.05 -7.16 0.35
C GLN A 148 12.55 -8.42 -0.37
N TRP A 149 11.32 -8.42 -0.86
CA TRP A 149 10.65 -9.59 -1.39
C TRP A 149 10.76 -9.67 -2.91
N LYS A 150 11.11 -10.84 -3.44
CA LYS A 150 11.08 -11.11 -4.88
C LYS A 150 10.46 -12.48 -5.19
N PRO A 151 9.76 -12.62 -6.32
CA PRO A 151 9.34 -13.93 -6.82
C PRO A 151 10.55 -14.83 -7.07
N MET A 152 10.38 -16.13 -6.83
CA MET A 152 11.38 -17.13 -7.19
C MET A 152 11.34 -17.37 -8.71
N ALA A 153 12.48 -17.22 -9.40
CA ALA A 153 12.52 -17.24 -10.86
C ALA A 153 12.06 -18.56 -11.50
N SER A 154 12.13 -19.68 -10.77
CA SER A 154 11.71 -21.00 -11.22
C SER A 154 10.27 -21.36 -10.87
N SER A 155 9.58 -20.55 -10.05
CA SER A 155 8.25 -20.91 -9.57
C SER A 155 7.18 -20.57 -10.60
N ARG A 156 6.70 -21.58 -11.34
CA ARG A 156 5.40 -21.50 -12.02
C ARG A 156 4.31 -21.62 -10.97
N MET A 157 3.91 -20.47 -10.42
CA MET A 157 2.76 -20.39 -9.53
C MET A 157 1.52 -20.84 -10.30
N ASN A 158 0.80 -21.84 -9.80
CA ASN A 158 -0.45 -22.30 -10.39
C ASN A 158 -1.57 -22.19 -9.34
N PHE A 159 -2.80 -21.96 -9.81
CA PHE A 159 -3.93 -21.73 -8.92
C PHE A 159 -4.16 -22.91 -7.98
N ALA A 160 -4.13 -24.15 -8.48
CA ALA A 160 -4.40 -25.35 -7.68
C ALA A 160 -3.46 -25.49 -6.47
N LYS A 161 -2.16 -25.27 -6.64
CA LYS A 161 -1.16 -25.33 -5.56
C LYS A 161 -1.32 -24.20 -4.55
N VAL A 162 -1.69 -23.01 -5.02
CA VAL A 162 -1.94 -21.86 -4.13
C VAL A 162 -3.22 -22.09 -3.34
N TYR A 163 -4.28 -22.53 -4.01
CA TYR A 163 -5.56 -22.85 -3.38
C TYR A 163 -5.39 -23.94 -2.32
N SER A 164 -4.77 -25.08 -2.69
CA SER A 164 -4.52 -26.17 -1.74
C SER A 164 -3.67 -25.73 -0.55
N PHE A 165 -2.72 -24.82 -0.75
CA PHE A 165 -1.89 -24.28 0.32
C PHE A 165 -2.72 -23.48 1.34
N PHE A 166 -3.70 -22.69 0.88
CA PHE A 166 -4.53 -21.85 1.75
C PHE A 166 -5.73 -22.59 2.34
N THR A 167 -6.19 -23.68 1.73
CA THR A 167 -7.29 -24.51 2.24
C THR A 167 -6.84 -25.71 3.07
N ASP A 168 -5.53 -25.90 3.24
CA ASP A 168 -4.98 -26.96 4.10
C ASP A 168 -5.14 -26.57 5.58
N GLU A 169 -6.16 -27.15 6.22
CA GLU A 169 -6.51 -26.85 7.62
C GLU A 169 -5.38 -27.16 8.61
N SER A 170 -4.45 -28.07 8.26
CA SER A 170 -3.29 -28.38 9.11
C SER A 170 -2.33 -27.20 9.28
N ARG A 171 -2.51 -26.13 8.49
CA ARG A 171 -1.63 -24.96 8.42
C ARG A 171 -2.28 -23.68 8.95
N LEU A 172 -3.53 -23.75 9.41
CA LEU A 172 -4.31 -22.61 9.93
C LEU A 172 -3.71 -22.02 11.23
N GLY A 173 -2.81 -22.73 11.92
CA GLY A 173 -2.20 -22.28 13.18
C GLY A 173 -1.03 -21.29 13.06
N ASP A 174 -0.45 -21.10 11.88
CA ASP A 174 0.87 -20.43 11.73
C ASP A 174 0.79 -18.97 11.25
N VAL A 175 -0.36 -18.29 11.38
CA VAL A 175 -0.49 -16.88 11.00
C VAL A 175 -0.02 -15.97 12.13
N LEU A 176 1.15 -15.35 11.97
CA LEU A 176 1.66 -14.38 12.92
C LEU A 176 0.76 -13.14 12.96
N GLN A 177 0.22 -12.86 14.15
CA GLN A 177 -0.57 -11.64 14.41
C GLN A 177 0.31 -10.40 14.50
N THR A 178 1.61 -10.55 14.74
CA THR A 178 2.55 -9.44 14.90
C THR A 178 3.87 -9.74 14.22
N ILE A 179 4.38 -8.76 13.48
CA ILE A 179 5.64 -8.84 12.77
C ILE A 179 6.68 -7.99 13.52
N GLU A 180 7.63 -8.64 14.18
CA GLU A 180 8.69 -7.93 14.90
C GLU A 180 9.78 -7.39 13.97
N SER A 181 10.36 -6.24 14.32
CA SER A 181 11.50 -5.69 13.58
C SER A 181 12.80 -6.42 13.91
N ASN A 182 13.69 -6.50 12.93
CA ASN A 182 15.03 -7.02 13.17
C ASN A 182 16.00 -5.90 13.64
N SER A 183 17.20 -6.30 14.07
CA SER A 183 18.25 -5.38 14.55
C SER A 183 18.64 -4.29 13.53
N LYS A 184 18.58 -4.58 12.22
CA LYS A 184 18.93 -3.61 11.16
C LYS A 184 17.81 -2.63 10.85
N GLU A 185 16.56 -3.01 11.11
CA GLU A 185 15.39 -2.15 10.98
C GLU A 185 15.30 -1.22 12.18
N SER A 186 15.43 -1.79 13.38
CA SER A 186 15.39 -1.04 14.64
C SER A 186 16.51 -0.01 14.78
N SER A 187 17.64 -0.20 14.10
CA SER A 187 18.74 0.76 14.06
C SER A 187 18.54 1.92 13.07
N ARG A 188 17.42 1.99 12.33
CA ARG A 188 17.19 3.05 11.33
C ARG A 188 16.51 4.27 11.95
N LYS A 189 16.88 5.46 11.47
CA LYS A 189 16.30 6.73 11.92
C LYS A 189 14.78 6.74 11.85
N TYR A 190 14.19 6.19 10.78
CA TYR A 190 12.73 6.11 10.62
C TYR A 190 12.07 5.23 11.70
N TRP A 191 12.78 4.26 12.26
CA TRP A 191 12.25 3.39 13.32
C TRP A 191 12.26 4.09 14.68
N LEU A 192 13.29 4.87 14.97
CA LEU A 192 13.34 5.75 16.14
C LEU A 192 12.20 6.76 16.09
N THR A 193 12.03 7.45 14.95
CA THR A 193 10.92 8.40 14.78
C THR A 193 9.55 7.75 14.89
N VAL A 194 9.34 6.54 14.33
CA VAL A 194 8.08 5.81 14.53
C VAL A 194 7.84 5.51 16.01
N LYS A 195 8.85 5.08 16.78
CA LYS A 195 8.71 4.90 18.24
C LYS A 195 8.39 6.19 18.97
N ASP A 196 8.90 7.32 18.49
CA ASP A 196 8.58 8.65 19.02
C ASP A 196 7.15 9.10 18.65
N TYR A 197 6.58 8.59 17.55
CA TYR A 197 5.17 8.75 17.16
C TYR A 197 4.23 7.69 17.76
N MET A 198 4.76 6.53 18.19
CA MET A 198 3.98 5.42 18.76
C MET A 198 3.45 5.60 20.19
N PRO A 199 3.81 6.61 21.02
CA PRO A 199 3.16 6.79 22.32
C PRO A 199 1.97 7.75 22.22
N ARG A 200 1.14 7.61 21.18
CA ARG A 200 -0.21 8.23 21.13
C ARG A 200 -1.25 7.24 20.61
N ILE A 201 -1.31 6.05 21.21
CA ILE A 201 -2.61 5.67 21.74
C ILE A 201 -2.77 6.57 22.96
N LEU A 202 -3.64 7.57 22.85
CA LEU A 202 -3.82 8.57 23.91
C LEU A 202 -4.29 7.88 25.20
N ASP A 203 -3.63 8.18 26.32
CA ASP A 203 -3.92 7.64 27.66
C ASP A 203 -5.38 7.79 28.13
N TRP A 204 -6.22 8.62 27.48
CA TRP A 204 -7.62 8.77 27.87
C TRP A 204 -8.49 7.55 27.55
N VAL A 205 -8.04 6.63 26.70
CA VAL A 205 -8.70 5.31 26.49
C VAL A 205 -8.56 4.41 27.72
N HIS A 206 -7.56 4.63 28.58
CA HIS A 206 -7.46 3.99 29.90
C HIS A 206 -8.21 4.73 31.02
N LYS A 207 -8.77 5.92 30.74
CA LYS A 207 -9.42 6.79 31.75
C LYS A 207 -10.93 6.97 31.58
N VAL A 208 -11.59 6.17 30.75
CA VAL A 208 -13.05 5.99 30.87
C VAL A 208 -13.28 4.68 31.59
N GLY A 209 -13.35 4.81 32.92
CA GLY A 209 -13.82 3.78 33.82
C GLY A 209 -15.23 3.35 33.43
N ILE A 210 -15.34 2.11 32.97
CA ILE A 210 -16.26 1.18 33.59
C ILE A 210 -15.37 0.47 34.63
N LEU A 211 -15.26 0.88 35.89
CA LEU A 211 -16.02 1.81 36.75
C LEU A 211 -15.30 3.13 37.04
#